data_AF-A0A221K8Z3-F1
#
_entry.id   AF-A0A221K8Z3-F1
#
_cell.length_a   1.000
_cell.length_b   1.000
_cell.length_c   1.000
_cell.angle_alpha   90.00
_cell.angle_beta   90.00
_cell.angle_gamma   90.00
#
_symmetry.space_group_name_H-M   'P 1'
#
loop_
_entity.id
_entity.type
_entity.pdbx_description
1 polymer ?
#
loop_
_entity_poly.entity_id
_entity_poly.type
_entity_poly.pdbx_seq_one_letter_code
_entity_poly.pdbx_strand_id
1 'polypeptide(L)'
;MLYKSLISLYGSSLAGKSAPADDLVWHFTPSEDLKLFREHALDALQQAKVYLLDHLAAAYADSLHDAVAKQAAETGLPAMAILGEVKLPADVVWVEFDDRELGVARFERASSVTRYDDKPSGTGLRGYLLDDRNEHHLRITMFHRRENSRVVDPICALLVKRTPAGELNYDNVEVEQSRSVVDFRVRSRDTMEMINGRRTVHQVETGYDLFIPYALFAMLDSPDLGGIIPTETETFTSKNTKTARKFGKSWILGAQKSHLTIRIGPKAAAHMAERTARLEFECQTQDARNGPMRHWVAEHERHYRSGKVVLVKGHHRGYAPAPNLPTRVMGPKPDETAFEFPAVEPSNPK
;
A
#
# COMPACT_ATOMS: atom_id res chain seq x y z
N MET A 1 7.22 5.30 16.66
CA MET A 1 7.13 5.88 15.27
C MET A 1 8.41 5.56 14.48
N LEU A 2 8.17 4.90 13.40
CA LEU A 2 9.33 4.57 12.54
C LEU A 2 10.05 5.84 12.07
N TYR A 3 9.38 6.91 11.76
CA TYR A 3 9.98 8.19 11.34
C TYR A 3 10.99 8.69 12.38
N LYS A 4 10.64 8.68 13.61
CA LYS A 4 11.57 9.18 14.65
C LYS A 4 12.77 8.24 14.79
N SER A 5 12.46 6.95 14.71
CA SER A 5 13.57 5.97 14.84
C SER A 5 14.60 6.14 13.73
N LEU A 6 14.11 6.42 12.53
CA LEU A 6 15.06 6.60 11.41
C LEU A 6 15.90 7.87 11.58
N ILE A 7 15.24 8.98 12.03
CA ILE A 7 16.00 10.24 12.22
C ILE A 7 17.10 10.03 13.27
N SER A 8 16.69 9.33 14.31
CA SER A 8 17.67 9.12 15.39
C SER A 8 18.78 8.16 14.94
N LEU A 9 18.38 7.07 14.30
CA LEU A 9 19.39 6.08 13.87
C LEU A 9 20.36 6.66 12.83
N TYR A 10 19.84 7.26 11.83
CA TYR A 10 20.73 7.78 10.76
C TYR A 10 21.57 8.97 11.28
N GLY A 11 20.91 9.83 12.08
CA GLY A 11 21.69 10.95 12.66
C GLY A 11 22.85 10.45 13.53
N SER A 12 22.52 9.47 14.35
CA SER A 12 23.58 8.98 15.26
C SER A 12 24.67 8.26 14.46
N SER A 13 24.25 7.48 13.47
CA SER A 13 25.26 6.80 12.62
C SER A 13 26.21 7.81 11.95
N LEU A 14 25.66 8.87 11.46
CA LEU A 14 26.48 9.83 10.70
C LEU A 14 27.34 10.66 11.66
N ALA A 15 26.91 10.69 12.87
CA ALA A 15 27.71 11.46 13.84
C ALA A 15 28.73 10.55 14.54
N GLY A 16 28.70 9.28 14.14
CA GLY A 16 29.63 8.30 14.76
C GLY A 16 29.23 7.92 16.18
N LYS A 17 27.99 8.05 16.45
CA LYS A 17 27.58 7.83 17.87
C LYS A 17 26.60 6.65 17.94
N SER A 18 26.47 5.95 16.80
CA SER A 18 25.51 4.84 16.85
C SER A 18 26.19 3.60 17.45
N ALA A 19 25.33 2.77 18.12
CA ALA A 19 25.89 1.52 18.73
C ALA A 19 25.72 0.35 17.75
N PRO A 20 26.67 -0.64 17.80
CA PRO A 20 26.60 -1.81 16.90
C PRO A 20 25.28 -2.59 17.08
N ALA A 21 24.84 -2.62 18.31
CA ALA A 21 23.60 -3.39 18.55
C ALA A 21 22.39 -2.71 17.86
N ASP A 22 22.52 -1.50 17.62
CA ASP A 22 21.36 -0.74 17.09
C ASP A 22 21.52 -0.47 15.59
N ASP A 23 22.80 -0.65 15.02
CA ASP A 23 23.05 -0.26 13.61
C ASP A 23 24.07 -1.23 13.00
N LEU A 24 23.54 -2.30 12.61
CA LEU A 24 24.44 -3.40 12.18
C LEU A 24 25.05 -3.10 10.81
N VAL A 25 24.22 -2.56 9.96
CA VAL A 25 24.74 -2.34 8.59
C VAL A 25 25.86 -1.29 8.63
N TRP A 26 25.69 -0.27 9.48
CA TRP A 26 26.71 0.80 9.55
C TRP A 26 28.03 0.27 10.08
N HIS A 27 27.94 -0.75 11.00
CA HIS A 27 29.20 -1.18 11.67
C HIS A 27 29.79 -2.41 10.95
N PHE A 28 28.98 -3.04 10.24
CA PHE A 28 29.49 -4.28 9.63
C PHE A 28 29.97 -4.00 8.20
N THR A 29 29.37 -3.05 7.48
CA THR A 29 29.81 -2.80 6.09
C THR A 29 29.76 -1.30 5.82
N PRO A 30 30.63 -0.52 6.53
CA PRO A 30 30.61 0.92 6.23
C PRO A 30 31.12 1.21 4.81
N SER A 31 30.37 2.04 4.16
CA SER A 31 30.81 2.40 2.79
C SER A 31 30.35 3.82 2.46
N GLU A 32 31.10 4.38 1.49
CA GLU A 32 30.68 5.73 1.07
C GLU A 32 29.24 5.74 0.55
N ASP A 33 28.88 4.66 -0.10
CA ASP A 33 27.48 4.58 -0.60
C ASP A 33 26.47 4.63 0.55
N LEU A 34 26.80 3.89 1.58
CA LEU A 34 25.89 3.89 2.75
C LEU A 34 25.82 5.29 3.38
N LYS A 35 26.97 5.88 3.53
CA LYS A 35 26.97 7.27 4.06
C LYS A 35 26.13 8.21 3.21
N LEU A 36 26.27 8.16 1.89
CA LEU A 36 25.52 9.08 1.00
C LEU A 36 24.02 8.78 1.08
N PHE A 37 23.74 7.49 1.12
CA PHE A 37 22.31 7.16 1.26
C PHE A 37 21.72 7.75 2.55
N ARG A 38 22.33 7.52 3.68
CA ARG A 38 21.75 7.98 4.96
C ARG A 38 21.74 9.51 5.05
N GLU A 39 22.78 10.17 4.40
CA GLU A 39 22.71 11.65 4.36
C GLU A 39 21.49 12.12 3.57
N HIS A 40 21.38 11.44 2.44
CA HIS A 40 20.20 11.83 1.63
C HIS A 40 18.90 11.56 2.38
N ALA A 41 18.74 10.33 2.90
CA ALA A 41 17.49 9.98 3.59
C ALA A 41 17.22 10.91 4.78
N LEU A 42 18.23 11.14 5.56
CA LEU A 42 18.04 12.05 6.70
C LEU A 42 17.61 13.46 6.24
N ASP A 43 18.32 13.93 5.19
CA ASP A 43 17.91 15.24 4.64
C ASP A 43 16.46 15.22 4.16
N ALA A 44 16.10 14.19 3.49
CA ALA A 44 14.71 14.13 2.96
C ALA A 44 13.71 14.00 4.12
N LEU A 45 14.04 13.19 5.09
CA LEU A 45 13.10 13.02 6.23
C LEU A 45 12.93 14.35 6.97
N GLN A 46 13.95 15.16 7.07
CA GLN A 46 13.84 16.43 7.82
C GLN A 46 13.02 17.45 7.04
N GLN A 47 12.86 17.20 5.72
CA GLN A 47 12.09 18.16 4.90
C GLN A 47 10.70 17.60 4.58
N ALA A 48 10.46 16.45 5.11
CA ALA A 48 9.24 15.77 4.64
C ALA A 48 8.02 16.32 5.40
N LYS A 49 6.96 16.50 4.63
CA LYS A 49 5.65 16.55 5.32
C LYS A 49 5.22 15.15 5.79
N VAL A 50 4.81 15.08 7.15
CA VAL A 50 4.73 13.72 7.75
C VAL A 50 3.25 13.40 8.01
N TYR A 51 2.86 12.20 7.50
CA TYR A 51 1.48 11.72 7.70
C TYR A 51 1.54 10.34 8.38
N LEU A 52 0.77 10.27 9.52
CA LEU A 52 0.68 8.95 10.20
C LEU A 52 -0.78 8.46 10.18
N LEU A 53 -0.86 7.29 9.65
CA LEU A 53 -2.24 6.76 9.55
C LEU A 53 -2.48 5.78 10.69
N ASP A 54 -3.54 6.05 11.38
CA ASP A 54 -3.89 4.93 12.28
C ASP A 54 -4.41 3.73 11.48
N HIS A 55 -4.63 2.65 12.33
CA HIS A 55 -4.85 1.40 11.57
C HIS A 55 -6.17 1.44 10.79
N LEU A 56 -7.18 2.16 11.27
CA LEU A 56 -8.46 2.21 10.51
C LEU A 56 -8.32 3.09 9.26
N ALA A 57 -7.61 4.10 9.42
CA ALA A 57 -7.42 4.99 8.24
C ALA A 57 -6.63 4.27 7.16
N ALA A 58 -5.58 3.57 7.60
CA ALA A 58 -4.81 2.82 6.58
C ALA A 58 -5.69 1.77 5.89
N ALA A 59 -6.50 1.09 6.69
CA ALA A 59 -7.41 0.07 6.12
C ALA A 59 -8.42 0.71 5.15
N TYR A 60 -8.95 1.80 5.57
CA TYR A 60 -9.90 2.50 4.67
C TYR A 60 -9.22 2.89 3.35
N ALA A 61 -8.02 3.52 3.43
CA ALA A 61 -7.31 3.89 2.19
C ALA A 61 -7.03 2.65 1.34
N ASP A 62 -6.67 1.61 2.01
CA ASP A 62 -6.36 0.35 1.28
C ASP A 62 -7.61 -0.23 0.61
N SER A 63 -8.75 -0.15 1.24
CA SER A 63 -9.98 -0.70 0.64
C SER A 63 -10.35 0.04 -0.65
N LEU A 64 -9.96 1.27 -0.73
CA LEU A 64 -10.23 2.00 -1.99
C LEU A 64 -9.41 1.41 -3.15
N HIS A 65 -8.28 0.91 -2.71
CA HIS A 65 -7.48 0.21 -3.75
C HIS A 65 -8.29 -0.91 -4.41
N ASP A 66 -8.96 -1.69 -3.63
CA ASP A 66 -9.75 -2.80 -4.20
C ASP A 66 -10.83 -2.29 -5.16
N ALA A 67 -11.38 -1.20 -4.76
CA ALA A 67 -12.44 -0.65 -5.64
C ALA A 67 -11.86 -0.13 -6.96
N VAL A 68 -10.72 0.50 -6.80
CA VAL A 68 -10.12 1.09 -8.02
C VAL A 68 -9.53 -0.04 -8.90
N ALA A 69 -8.99 -1.00 -8.20
CA ALA A 69 -8.44 -2.12 -9.00
C ALA A 69 -9.57 -2.82 -9.75
N LYS A 70 -10.68 -3.03 -9.16
CA LYS A 70 -11.84 -3.61 -9.86
C LYS A 70 -12.25 -2.74 -11.07
N GLN A 71 -12.29 -1.48 -10.84
CA GLN A 71 -12.66 -0.57 -11.94
C GLN A 71 -11.59 -0.58 -13.05
N ALA A 72 -10.34 -0.56 -12.62
CA ALA A 72 -9.26 -0.56 -13.61
C ALA A 72 -9.33 -1.84 -14.47
N ALA A 73 -9.60 -2.98 -13.81
CA ALA A 73 -9.77 -4.24 -14.57
C ALA A 73 -10.92 -4.12 -15.58
N GLU A 74 -11.91 -3.37 -15.29
CA GLU A 74 -13.07 -3.24 -16.20
C GLU A 74 -12.79 -2.26 -17.33
N THR A 75 -11.88 -1.27 -17.11
CA THR A 75 -11.63 -0.18 -18.10
C THR A 75 -10.28 -0.42 -18.78
N GLY A 76 -9.52 -1.53 -18.42
CA GLY A 76 -8.25 -1.91 -19.07
C GLY A 76 -7.10 -0.95 -18.74
N LEU A 77 -7.27 0.04 -17.68
CA LEU A 77 -6.17 0.94 -17.27
C LEU A 77 -5.52 0.42 -15.99
N PRO A 78 -4.16 0.62 -15.92
CA PRO A 78 -3.52 0.22 -14.66
C PRO A 78 -3.93 1.12 -13.49
N ALA A 79 -4.34 0.58 -12.34
CA ALA A 79 -4.84 1.26 -11.12
C ALA A 79 -3.92 2.41 -10.70
N MET A 80 -2.69 2.33 -10.94
CA MET A 80 -1.75 3.40 -10.57
C MET A 80 -1.79 4.55 -11.58
N ALA A 81 -2.16 4.24 -12.85
CA ALA A 81 -2.39 5.32 -13.83
C ALA A 81 -3.57 6.22 -13.40
N ILE A 82 -4.51 5.60 -12.70
CA ILE A 82 -5.70 6.38 -12.25
C ILE A 82 -5.30 7.24 -11.04
N LEU A 83 -4.36 6.88 -10.31
CA LEU A 83 -4.00 7.65 -9.10
C LEU A 83 -2.77 8.52 -9.37
N GLY A 84 -2.01 8.25 -10.53
CA GLY A 84 -0.88 9.10 -10.95
C GLY A 84 -1.33 10.54 -11.21
N GLU A 85 -2.58 10.81 -11.08
CA GLU A 85 -3.03 12.20 -11.29
C GLU A 85 -3.05 12.97 -9.97
N VAL A 86 -2.73 12.23 -8.93
CA VAL A 86 -2.80 12.89 -7.60
C VAL A 86 -1.44 13.57 -7.36
N LYS A 87 -1.59 14.86 -7.02
CA LYS A 87 -0.34 15.61 -6.77
C LYS A 87 0.10 15.43 -5.31
N LEU A 88 1.44 15.32 -5.21
CA LEU A 88 1.95 15.23 -3.83
C LEU A 88 1.76 16.55 -3.10
N PRO A 89 1.45 16.46 -1.88
CA PRO A 89 1.16 17.70 -1.11
C PRO A 89 2.42 18.51 -0.83
N ALA A 90 3.58 17.89 -0.96
CA ALA A 90 4.86 18.59 -0.78
C ALA A 90 5.95 17.87 -1.59
N ASP A 91 7.12 18.55 -1.68
CA ASP A 91 8.21 17.95 -2.48
C ASP A 91 8.71 16.64 -1.84
N VAL A 92 8.63 16.63 -0.52
CA VAL A 92 9.02 15.38 0.16
C VAL A 92 7.92 15.01 1.17
N VAL A 93 7.53 13.77 1.03
CA VAL A 93 6.40 13.36 1.89
C VAL A 93 6.77 12.04 2.58
N TRP A 94 6.32 11.95 3.88
CA TRP A 94 6.46 10.69 4.62
C TRP A 94 5.08 10.19 5.05
N VAL A 95 4.83 8.91 4.70
CA VAL A 95 3.56 8.29 5.14
C VAL A 95 3.91 6.98 5.87
N GLU A 96 3.22 6.88 7.01
CA GLU A 96 3.57 5.72 7.85
C GLU A 96 2.29 5.08 8.39
N PHE A 97 2.35 3.75 8.45
CA PHE A 97 1.22 3.05 9.07
C PHE A 97 1.68 1.69 9.58
N ASP A 98 0.81 1.06 10.38
CA ASP A 98 1.14 -0.26 10.97
C ASP A 98 0.73 -1.39 10.00
N ASP A 99 1.73 -2.02 9.40
CA ASP A 99 1.48 -3.07 8.39
C ASP A 99 0.91 -4.34 9.03
N ARG A 100 1.18 -4.51 10.21
CA ARG A 100 0.58 -5.67 10.91
C ARG A 100 -0.94 -5.53 11.02
N GLU A 101 -1.28 -4.38 11.55
CA GLU A 101 -2.75 -4.18 11.69
C GLU A 101 -3.43 -4.16 10.31
N LEU A 102 -2.68 -3.60 9.40
CA LEU A 102 -3.27 -3.60 8.04
C LEU A 102 -3.43 -5.03 7.53
N GLY A 103 -2.42 -5.86 7.72
CA GLY A 103 -2.53 -7.28 7.32
C GLY A 103 -3.77 -7.96 7.91
N VAL A 104 -4.01 -7.70 9.19
CA VAL A 104 -5.22 -8.29 9.83
C VAL A 104 -6.49 -7.79 9.12
N ALA A 105 -6.50 -6.53 8.89
CA ALA A 105 -7.70 -5.97 8.24
C ALA A 105 -7.90 -6.58 6.83
N ARG A 106 -6.78 -6.74 6.05
CA ARG A 106 -6.91 -7.34 4.71
C ARG A 106 -7.43 -8.77 4.80
N PHE A 107 -6.91 -9.47 5.78
CA PHE A 107 -7.34 -10.86 5.95
C PHE A 107 -8.83 -10.93 6.33
N GLU A 108 -9.24 -10.15 7.27
CA GLU A 108 -10.65 -10.18 7.72
C GLU A 108 -11.61 -9.78 6.60
N ARG A 109 -11.14 -9.00 5.70
CA ARG A 109 -12.09 -8.59 4.62
C ARG A 109 -11.89 -9.47 3.38
N ALA A 110 -11.04 -10.48 3.48
CA ALA A 110 -10.76 -11.40 2.36
C ALA A 110 -10.32 -10.64 1.11
N SER A 111 -9.37 -9.69 1.41
CA SER A 111 -8.85 -8.93 0.26
C SER A 111 -8.24 -9.90 -0.78
N SER A 112 -8.23 -9.49 -1.99
CA SER A 112 -7.71 -10.35 -3.08
C SER A 112 -6.25 -10.77 -2.79
N VAL A 113 -5.55 -9.98 -2.09
CA VAL A 113 -4.12 -10.29 -1.89
C VAL A 113 -3.94 -11.27 -0.73
N THR A 114 -4.99 -11.40 0.10
CA THR A 114 -4.81 -12.34 1.22
C THR A 114 -5.87 -13.44 1.17
N ARG A 115 -6.53 -13.54 0.02
CA ARG A 115 -7.70 -14.45 -0.06
C ARG A 115 -7.26 -15.89 0.16
N TYR A 116 -5.99 -16.15 -0.16
CA TYR A 116 -5.60 -17.57 -0.03
C TYR A 116 -4.70 -17.76 1.18
N ASP A 117 -4.66 -16.73 1.94
CA ASP A 117 -3.83 -16.88 3.17
C ASP A 117 -4.61 -17.60 4.27
N ASP A 118 -3.87 -18.44 4.99
CA ASP A 118 -4.52 -19.18 6.09
C ASP A 118 -4.54 -18.35 7.38
N LYS A 119 -3.72 -17.29 7.47
CA LYS A 119 -3.69 -16.37 8.62
C LYS A 119 -3.24 -14.98 8.17
N PRO A 120 -3.64 -13.97 9.13
CA PRO A 120 -3.18 -12.62 8.75
C PRO A 120 -1.64 -12.53 8.71
N SER A 121 -1.24 -11.71 7.62
CA SER A 121 0.22 -11.53 7.47
C SER A 121 0.55 -10.03 7.44
N GLY A 122 1.60 -9.63 8.28
CA GLY A 122 2.15 -8.26 8.42
C GLY A 122 3.37 -8.27 9.35
N THR A 123 4.21 -7.26 9.07
CA THR A 123 5.56 -7.49 9.67
C THR A 123 5.91 -6.32 10.59
N GLY A 124 4.97 -5.37 10.94
CA GLY A 124 5.30 -4.24 11.84
C GLY A 124 4.94 -2.89 11.20
N LEU A 125 5.93 -1.89 11.46
CA LEU A 125 5.66 -0.55 10.90
C LEU A 125 6.26 -0.41 9.49
N ARG A 126 5.52 0.28 8.74
CA ARG A 126 6.00 0.56 7.37
C ARG A 126 5.88 2.07 7.08
N GLY A 127 6.96 2.56 6.47
CA GLY A 127 6.94 3.98 6.09
C GLY A 127 7.42 4.17 4.65
N TYR A 128 6.74 5.15 4.03
CA TYR A 128 7.12 5.44 2.64
C TYR A 128 7.64 6.88 2.54
N LEU A 129 8.79 6.93 2.01
CA LEU A 129 9.36 8.27 1.71
C LEU A 129 9.24 8.57 0.21
N LEU A 130 8.39 9.52 -0.08
CA LEU A 130 8.23 9.98 -1.48
C LEU A 130 9.01 11.28 -1.69
N ASP A 131 10.03 11.19 -2.49
CA ASP A 131 10.92 12.36 -2.70
C ASP A 131 10.82 12.82 -4.17
N ASP A 132 10.21 14.01 -4.26
CA ASP A 132 9.95 14.50 -5.64
C ASP A 132 10.84 15.70 -5.96
N ARG A 133 11.92 15.84 -5.35
CA ARG A 133 12.76 17.03 -5.56
C ARG A 133 13.58 16.89 -6.86
N ASN A 134 13.82 15.59 -7.26
CA ASN A 134 14.56 15.41 -8.52
C ASN A 134 13.68 15.71 -9.74
N GLU A 135 14.26 16.40 -10.73
CA GLU A 135 13.46 16.86 -11.89
C GLU A 135 13.19 15.70 -12.86
N HIS A 136 13.94 14.64 -12.65
CA HIS A 136 13.79 13.56 -13.67
C HIS A 136 12.99 12.39 -13.12
N HIS A 137 13.01 12.35 -11.84
CA HIS A 137 12.24 11.18 -11.34
C HIS A 137 11.73 11.46 -9.93
N LEU A 138 10.72 10.60 -9.59
CA LEU A 138 10.26 10.51 -8.20
C LEU A 138 10.88 9.25 -7.55
N ARG A 139 11.53 9.55 -6.41
CA ARG A 139 12.13 8.40 -5.71
C ARG A 139 11.23 7.93 -4.55
N ILE A 140 10.97 6.60 -4.57
CA ILE A 140 10.09 6.04 -3.53
C ILE A 140 10.90 5.00 -2.73
N THR A 141 10.92 5.27 -1.44
CA THR A 141 11.69 4.33 -0.60
C THR A 141 10.80 3.82 0.53
N MET A 142 10.75 2.51 0.57
CA MET A 142 9.94 1.92 1.65
C MET A 142 10.87 1.43 2.78
N PHE A 143 10.44 1.89 4.03
CA PHE A 143 11.18 1.46 5.24
C PHE A 143 10.26 0.57 6.09
N HIS A 144 10.98 -0.37 6.70
CA HIS A 144 10.12 -1.17 7.59
C HIS A 144 10.86 -1.50 8.88
N ARG A 145 10.08 -1.64 9.85
CA ARG A 145 10.58 -2.15 11.15
C ARG A 145 9.65 -3.28 11.61
N ARG A 146 10.33 -4.49 11.67
CA ARG A 146 9.50 -5.63 12.13
C ARG A 146 9.28 -5.55 13.65
N GLU A 147 8.24 -6.20 14.05
CA GLU A 147 7.95 -6.17 15.50
C GLU A 147 9.14 -6.75 16.30
N ASN A 148 9.58 -5.98 17.16
CA ASN A 148 10.69 -6.37 18.06
C ASN A 148 12.01 -6.50 17.29
N SER A 149 11.95 -5.88 16.14
CA SER A 149 13.21 -5.92 15.37
C SER A 149 13.71 -4.50 15.14
N ARG A 150 15.00 -4.42 14.63
CA ARG A 150 15.61 -3.09 14.37
C ARG A 150 15.24 -2.60 12.96
N VAL A 151 15.44 -1.29 12.91
CA VAL A 151 15.22 -0.72 11.56
C VAL A 151 16.34 -1.20 10.62
N VAL A 152 15.91 -1.72 9.45
CA VAL A 152 16.95 -2.11 8.48
C VAL A 152 16.82 -1.21 7.23
N ASP A 153 18.02 -0.85 6.70
CA ASP A 153 18.02 -0.03 5.47
C ASP A 153 17.32 -0.78 4.32
N PRO A 154 16.62 -0.04 3.51
CA PRO A 154 15.91 -0.69 2.40
C PRO A 154 16.88 -1.28 1.36
N ILE A 155 16.48 -2.45 0.80
CA ILE A 155 17.38 -3.15 -0.16
C ILE A 155 17.27 -2.49 -1.53
N CYS A 156 16.18 -1.72 -1.80
CA CYS A 156 16.11 -0.97 -3.06
C CYS A 156 15.08 0.15 -2.94
N ALA A 157 15.16 1.08 -3.91
CA ALA A 157 14.16 2.15 -4.05
C ALA A 157 13.56 2.11 -5.46
N LEU A 158 12.30 2.55 -5.50
CA LEU A 158 11.69 2.65 -6.85
C LEU A 158 11.82 4.07 -7.40
N LEU A 159 12.19 4.11 -8.70
CA LEU A 159 12.31 5.42 -9.38
C LEU A 159 11.25 5.49 -10.49
N VAL A 160 10.37 6.40 -10.21
CA VAL A 160 9.35 6.63 -11.26
C VAL A 160 9.80 7.79 -12.16
N LYS A 161 10.01 7.46 -13.47
CA LYS A 161 10.58 8.49 -14.37
C LYS A 161 9.47 9.41 -14.90
N ARG A 162 10.01 10.53 -15.30
CA ARG A 162 9.04 11.49 -15.85
C ARG A 162 9.09 11.46 -17.38
N THR A 163 7.88 11.57 -17.94
CA THR A 163 7.83 11.70 -19.41
C THR A 163 8.42 13.05 -19.86
N PRO A 164 8.68 13.18 -21.17
CA PRO A 164 9.20 14.47 -21.67
C PRO A 164 8.26 15.64 -21.35
N ALA A 165 7.01 15.32 -21.12
CA ALA A 165 6.04 16.38 -20.73
C ALA A 165 6.11 16.67 -19.23
N GLY A 166 6.96 15.87 -18.55
CA GLY A 166 7.22 16.21 -17.12
C GLY A 166 6.25 15.45 -16.20
N GLU A 167 5.47 14.48 -16.73
CA GLU A 167 4.52 13.73 -15.89
C GLU A 167 5.17 12.40 -15.46
N LEU A 168 4.71 11.96 -14.27
CA LEU A 168 5.25 10.68 -13.77
C LEU A 168 4.70 9.51 -14.60
N ASN A 169 5.70 8.71 -14.96
CA ASN A 169 5.32 7.53 -15.79
C ASN A 169 5.43 6.26 -14.94
N TYR A 170 4.27 5.77 -14.51
CA TYR A 170 4.26 4.64 -13.55
C TYR A 170 4.37 3.31 -14.30
N ASP A 171 4.40 3.45 -15.61
CA ASP A 171 4.72 2.24 -16.42
C ASP A 171 6.23 2.07 -16.59
N ASN A 172 6.88 3.06 -16.28
CA ASN A 172 8.35 3.00 -16.43
C ASN A 172 9.01 3.21 -15.06
N VAL A 173 9.10 2.10 -14.31
CA VAL A 173 9.67 2.19 -12.95
C VAL A 173 11.01 1.44 -12.95
N GLU A 174 12.05 2.25 -12.54
CA GLU A 174 13.37 1.60 -12.36
C GLU A 174 13.63 1.28 -10.87
N VAL A 175 14.33 0.19 -10.77
CA VAL A 175 14.65 -0.18 -9.38
C VAL A 175 16.12 0.15 -9.11
N GLU A 176 16.26 1.02 -8.09
CA GLU A 176 17.64 1.37 -7.69
C GLU A 176 18.04 0.53 -6.48
N GLN A 177 19.13 -0.16 -6.69
CA GLN A 177 19.56 -1.10 -5.63
C GLN A 177 20.50 -0.38 -4.65
N SER A 178 20.25 -0.95 -3.41
CA SER A 178 21.19 -0.43 -2.38
C SER A 178 22.43 -1.34 -2.33
N ARG A 179 23.52 -0.78 -2.78
CA ARG A 179 24.75 -1.61 -2.84
C ARG A 179 25.22 -1.97 -1.43
N SER A 180 25.09 -1.05 -0.55
CA SER A 180 25.57 -1.29 0.83
C SER A 180 24.74 -2.39 1.51
N VAL A 181 23.51 -2.43 1.29
CA VAL A 181 22.67 -3.46 1.93
C VAL A 181 22.93 -4.82 1.26
N VAL A 182 23.14 -4.76 -0.07
CA VAL A 182 23.43 -6.04 -0.75
C VAL A 182 24.76 -6.59 -0.24
N ASP A 183 25.72 -5.73 -0.13
CA ASP A 183 27.03 -6.19 0.38
C ASP A 183 26.88 -6.76 1.80
N PHE A 184 26.14 -6.04 2.59
CA PHE A 184 25.90 -6.55 3.96
C PHE A 184 25.28 -7.94 3.93
N ARG A 185 24.40 -8.20 3.09
CA ARG A 185 23.72 -9.51 3.08
C ARG A 185 24.65 -10.60 2.52
N VAL A 186 25.39 -10.23 1.52
CA VAL A 186 26.36 -11.23 1.00
C VAL A 186 27.33 -11.62 2.11
N ARG A 187 27.70 -10.67 2.88
CA ARG A 187 28.67 -10.98 3.95
C ARG A 187 27.99 -11.76 5.09
N SER A 188 26.69 -11.58 5.12
CA SER A 188 25.95 -12.33 6.15
C SER A 188 25.57 -13.72 5.63
N ARG A 189 26.06 -14.14 4.45
CA ARG A 189 26.01 -15.50 3.86
C ARG A 189 24.67 -15.75 3.17
N ASP A 190 23.98 -14.64 2.80
CA ASP A 190 22.83 -14.86 1.90
C ASP A 190 23.30 -15.17 0.47
N THR A 191 22.59 -16.10 -0.21
CA THR A 191 22.90 -16.34 -1.63
C THR A 191 22.32 -15.23 -2.51
N MET A 192 22.84 -15.08 -3.65
CA MET A 192 22.33 -14.03 -4.58
C MET A 192 20.86 -14.30 -4.93
N GLU A 193 20.52 -15.61 -5.00
CA GLU A 193 19.09 -15.92 -5.26
C GLU A 193 18.19 -15.41 -4.14
N MET A 194 18.60 -15.54 -2.94
CA MET A 194 17.80 -15.03 -1.80
C MET A 194 17.70 -13.50 -1.83
N ILE A 195 18.84 -12.92 -2.17
CA ILE A 195 18.85 -11.44 -2.19
C ILE A 195 17.91 -10.95 -3.31
N ASN A 196 17.99 -11.63 -4.43
CA ASN A 196 17.09 -11.21 -5.52
C ASN A 196 15.62 -11.48 -5.17
N GLY A 197 15.42 -12.66 -4.50
CA GLY A 197 14.03 -12.92 -4.05
C GLY A 197 13.52 -11.81 -3.11
N ARG A 198 14.31 -11.39 -2.19
CA ARG A 198 13.90 -10.30 -1.27
C ARG A 198 13.66 -8.99 -2.01
N ARG A 199 14.48 -8.83 -2.89
CA ARG A 199 14.29 -7.59 -3.68
C ARG A 199 12.95 -7.61 -4.43
N THR A 200 12.73 -8.69 -5.08
CA THR A 200 11.45 -8.78 -5.83
C THR A 200 10.26 -8.60 -4.88
N VAL A 201 10.39 -9.24 -3.75
CA VAL A 201 9.27 -9.09 -2.79
C VAL A 201 9.15 -7.63 -2.34
N HIS A 202 10.31 -7.04 -2.01
CA HIS A 202 10.29 -5.61 -1.60
C HIS A 202 9.68 -4.73 -2.69
N GLN A 203 10.05 -4.94 -3.92
CA GLN A 203 9.52 -4.14 -5.04
C GLN A 203 8.00 -4.33 -5.17
N VAL A 204 7.58 -5.56 -5.14
CA VAL A 204 6.13 -5.82 -5.34
C VAL A 204 5.34 -5.22 -4.17
N GLU A 205 5.89 -5.38 -2.99
CA GLU A 205 5.18 -4.80 -1.82
C GLU A 205 5.14 -3.28 -1.87
N THR A 206 6.32 -2.72 -2.22
CA THR A 206 6.35 -1.25 -2.30
C THR A 206 5.35 -0.76 -3.35
N GLY A 207 5.32 -1.43 -4.48
CA GLY A 207 4.40 -1.00 -5.56
C GLY A 207 2.94 -1.16 -5.14
N TYR A 208 2.65 -2.26 -4.55
CA TYR A 208 1.24 -2.51 -4.18
C TYR A 208 0.77 -1.51 -3.11
N ASP A 209 1.59 -1.26 -2.12
CA ASP A 209 1.13 -0.44 -0.98
C ASP A 209 1.28 1.06 -1.28
N LEU A 210 1.94 1.32 -2.39
CA LEU A 210 2.09 2.74 -2.75
C LEU A 210 0.71 3.39 -2.99
N PHE A 211 -0.23 2.59 -3.19
CA PHE A 211 -1.60 3.12 -3.36
C PHE A 211 -2.07 3.86 -2.11
N ILE A 212 -1.73 3.42 -1.04
CA ILE A 212 -2.25 3.98 0.23
C ILE A 212 -1.83 5.45 0.37
N PRO A 213 -0.54 5.78 0.16
CA PRO A 213 -0.20 7.21 0.25
C PRO A 213 -0.98 8.05 -0.78
N TYR A 214 -1.17 7.59 -1.92
CA TYR A 214 -1.87 8.42 -2.93
C TYR A 214 -3.37 8.50 -2.61
N ALA A 215 -3.90 7.41 -2.17
CA ALA A 215 -5.30 7.52 -1.72
C ALA A 215 -5.45 8.55 -0.60
N LEU A 216 -4.52 8.47 0.26
CA LEU A 216 -4.56 9.48 1.33
C LEU A 216 -4.57 10.91 0.75
N PHE A 217 -3.71 11.13 -0.16
CA PHE A 217 -3.61 12.52 -0.68
C PHE A 217 -4.89 12.88 -1.44
N ALA A 218 -5.33 11.95 -2.09
CA ALA A 218 -6.60 12.25 -2.78
C ALA A 218 -7.71 12.59 -1.77
N MET A 219 -7.73 11.86 -0.70
CA MET A 219 -8.77 12.12 0.31
C MET A 219 -8.54 13.46 1.00
N LEU A 220 -7.29 13.82 1.10
CA LEU A 220 -7.02 15.13 1.74
C LEU A 220 -7.45 16.28 0.81
N ASP A 221 -7.43 16.05 -0.49
CA ASP A 221 -7.83 17.10 -1.45
C ASP A 221 -9.36 17.22 -1.51
N SER A 222 -10.05 16.19 -0.89
CA SER A 222 -11.53 16.27 -0.86
C SER A 222 -12.03 15.88 0.53
N PRO A 223 -11.91 16.77 1.46
CA PRO A 223 -12.17 16.44 2.87
C PRO A 223 -13.66 16.12 3.11
N ASP A 224 -14.52 16.69 2.24
CA ASP A 224 -15.96 16.42 2.46
C ASP A 224 -16.33 15.02 1.97
N LEU A 225 -15.44 14.50 1.12
CA LEU A 225 -15.75 13.17 0.54
C LEU A 225 -14.79 12.11 1.07
N GLY A 226 -13.72 12.65 1.67
CA GLY A 226 -12.58 11.76 1.95
C GLY A 226 -12.74 11.09 3.32
N GLY A 227 -13.74 11.57 4.14
CA GLY A 227 -14.16 10.91 5.39
C GLY A 227 -12.98 10.72 6.37
N ILE A 228 -11.85 11.58 6.17
CA ILE A 228 -10.72 11.39 7.11
C ILE A 228 -10.57 12.67 7.94
N ILE A 229 -9.97 12.50 9.07
CA ILE A 229 -9.81 13.65 9.99
C ILE A 229 -8.32 13.76 10.34
N PRO A 230 -7.66 14.82 9.75
CA PRO A 230 -6.26 15.03 10.09
C PRO A 230 -6.10 15.84 11.38
N THR A 231 -5.22 15.36 12.22
CA THR A 231 -4.94 16.08 13.47
C THR A 231 -3.42 16.33 13.58
N GLU A 232 -3.19 17.57 13.84
CA GLU A 232 -1.75 17.92 13.93
C GLU A 232 -1.24 17.66 15.35
N THR A 233 -0.09 16.98 15.39
CA THR A 233 0.55 16.67 16.69
C THR A 233 2.04 16.99 16.62
N GLU A 234 2.50 17.27 17.85
CA GLU A 234 3.96 17.53 17.90
C GLU A 234 4.76 16.25 17.67
N THR A 235 5.84 16.48 16.81
CA THR A 235 6.64 15.28 16.48
C THR A 235 7.56 14.93 17.66
N PHE A 236 8.39 15.91 18.06
CA PHE A 236 9.21 15.71 19.27
C PHE A 236 8.71 16.62 20.39
N THR A 237 8.64 16.01 21.60
CA THR A 237 8.19 16.83 22.75
C THR A 237 9.23 17.93 23.06
N SER A 238 8.80 18.94 23.84
CA SER A 238 9.73 20.04 24.22
C SER A 238 10.93 19.49 25.01
N LYS A 239 10.61 18.53 25.81
CA LYS A 239 11.73 17.90 26.56
C LYS A 239 12.75 17.26 25.61
N ASN A 240 12.26 16.57 24.58
CA ASN A 240 13.18 15.96 23.59
C ASN A 240 14.02 17.02 22.86
N THR A 241 13.39 18.07 22.59
CA THR A 241 14.11 19.12 21.84
C THR A 241 15.17 19.79 22.72
N LYS A 242 14.82 20.00 23.96
CA LYS A 242 15.83 20.62 24.85
C LYS A 242 17.03 19.68 25.02
N THR A 243 16.75 18.46 25.22
CA THR A 243 17.85 17.49 25.35
C THR A 243 18.69 17.44 24.06
N ALA A 244 18.00 17.40 22.96
CA ALA A 244 18.74 17.38 21.68
C ALA A 244 19.66 18.60 21.54
N ARG A 245 19.18 19.72 22.00
CA ARG A 245 20.03 20.94 21.92
C ARG A 245 21.24 20.81 22.86
N LYS A 246 20.94 20.27 24.00
CA LYS A 246 22.03 20.13 24.99
C LYS A 246 23.11 19.18 24.48
N PHE A 247 22.68 18.19 23.73
CA PHE A 247 23.71 17.18 23.38
C PHE A 247 24.08 17.32 21.91
N GLY A 248 23.68 18.45 21.32
CA GLY A 248 24.10 18.77 19.94
C GLY A 248 23.53 17.78 18.91
N LYS A 249 22.34 17.23 19.14
CA LYS A 249 21.72 16.34 18.13
C LYS A 249 20.93 17.14 17.11
N SER A 250 21.74 17.71 16.12
CA SER A 250 21.14 18.63 15.12
C SER A 250 20.12 17.90 14.24
N TRP A 251 20.26 16.57 14.16
CA TRP A 251 19.31 15.84 13.28
C TRP A 251 17.91 15.79 13.92
N ILE A 252 17.80 15.87 15.19
CA ILE A 252 16.46 15.93 15.83
C ILE A 252 15.91 17.36 15.74
N LEU A 253 16.81 18.31 15.78
CA LEU A 253 16.35 19.72 15.71
C LEU A 253 15.94 20.08 14.29
N GLY A 254 16.51 19.29 13.36
CA GLY A 254 16.18 19.59 11.94
C GLY A 254 14.89 18.88 11.51
N ALA A 255 14.34 18.03 12.37
CA ALA A 255 13.12 17.30 11.96
C ALA A 255 11.89 18.20 11.98
N GLN A 256 10.85 17.74 11.36
CA GLN A 256 9.60 18.53 11.33
C GLN A 256 9.03 18.70 12.74
N LYS A 257 8.51 19.92 12.97
CA LYS A 257 8.06 20.25 14.34
C LYS A 257 6.75 19.52 14.66
N SER A 258 6.03 19.27 13.58
CA SER A 258 4.75 18.56 13.83
C SER A 258 4.46 17.60 12.68
N HIS A 259 3.58 16.65 13.02
CA HIS A 259 3.08 15.73 11.97
C HIS A 259 1.56 15.62 12.05
N LEU A 260 1.00 15.02 10.91
CA LEU A 260 -0.46 14.85 10.89
C LEU A 260 -0.80 13.38 11.17
N THR A 261 -1.58 13.22 12.18
CA THR A 261 -2.17 11.89 12.38
C THR A 261 -3.55 11.80 11.72
N ILE A 262 -3.67 10.75 10.98
CA ILE A 262 -4.89 10.68 10.15
C ILE A 262 -5.80 9.61 10.75
N ARG A 263 -7.08 10.01 10.99
CA ARG A 263 -8.12 9.06 11.44
C ARG A 263 -9.33 9.13 10.51
N ILE A 264 -10.09 7.97 10.61
CA ILE A 264 -11.29 8.04 9.74
C ILE A 264 -12.40 8.80 10.49
N GLY A 265 -13.23 9.51 9.78
CA GLY A 265 -14.40 10.25 10.31
C GLY A 265 -15.66 9.39 10.25
N PRO A 266 -16.78 9.84 10.68
CA PRO A 266 -18.03 9.07 10.80
C PRO A 266 -18.52 8.54 9.44
N LYS A 267 -18.32 9.32 8.42
CA LYS A 267 -18.80 8.85 7.10
C LYS A 267 -17.98 7.63 6.62
N ALA A 268 -16.66 7.81 6.71
CA ALA A 268 -15.82 6.66 6.30
C ALA A 268 -16.08 5.44 7.19
N ALA A 269 -16.32 5.71 8.41
CA ALA A 269 -16.63 4.57 9.31
C ALA A 269 -17.93 3.88 8.90
N ALA A 270 -18.92 4.67 8.61
CA ALA A 270 -20.19 4.08 8.15
C ALA A 270 -19.99 3.28 6.85
N HIS A 271 -19.19 3.89 6.01
CA HIS A 271 -18.94 3.17 4.74
C HIS A 271 -18.24 1.83 5.00
N MET A 272 -17.31 1.83 5.83
CA MET A 272 -16.58 0.58 6.09
C MET A 272 -17.51 -0.44 6.77
N ALA A 273 -18.38 0.02 7.67
CA ALA A 273 -19.35 -0.89 8.30
C ALA A 273 -20.31 -1.51 7.27
N GLU A 274 -20.78 -0.68 6.43
CA GLU A 274 -21.66 -1.21 5.37
C GLU A 274 -20.94 -2.26 4.51
N ARG A 275 -19.79 -1.97 4.16
CA ARG A 275 -19.04 -2.93 3.34
C ARG A 275 -18.86 -4.26 4.09
N THR A 276 -18.45 -4.18 5.26
CA THR A 276 -18.30 -5.41 6.05
C THR A 276 -19.63 -6.19 6.10
N ALA A 277 -20.71 -5.45 6.34
CA ALA A 277 -22.03 -6.11 6.36
C ALA A 277 -22.34 -6.81 5.03
N ARG A 278 -21.93 -6.19 3.97
CA ARG A 278 -22.17 -6.81 2.65
C ARG A 278 -21.32 -8.08 2.48
N LEU A 279 -20.14 -7.95 2.86
CA LEU A 279 -19.28 -9.13 2.72
C LEU A 279 -19.81 -10.31 3.56
N GLU A 280 -20.21 -10.02 4.74
CA GLU A 280 -20.80 -11.08 5.59
C GLU A 280 -22.06 -11.68 4.96
N PHE A 281 -22.80 -10.74 4.41
CA PHE A 281 -24.00 -11.25 3.73
C PHE A 281 -23.61 -12.17 2.56
N GLU A 282 -22.66 -11.78 1.77
CA GLU A 282 -22.24 -12.61 0.62
C GLU A 282 -21.67 -13.95 1.10
N CYS A 283 -20.89 -13.93 2.15
CA CYS A 283 -20.32 -15.18 2.68
C CYS A 283 -21.43 -16.12 3.17
N GLN A 284 -22.39 -15.56 3.90
CA GLN A 284 -23.50 -16.40 4.39
C GLN A 284 -24.35 -16.95 3.24
N THR A 285 -24.46 -16.09 2.22
CA THR A 285 -25.29 -16.52 1.08
C THR A 285 -24.54 -17.59 0.26
N GLN A 286 -23.21 -17.52 0.05
CA GLN A 286 -22.42 -18.53 -0.70
C GLN A 286 -22.43 -19.87 0.05
N ASP A 287 -22.46 -19.85 1.38
CA ASP A 287 -22.51 -21.11 2.15
C ASP A 287 -23.92 -21.72 2.11
N ALA A 288 -24.98 -20.83 1.71
CA ALA A 288 -26.38 -21.31 1.75
C ALA A 288 -26.92 -21.51 0.34
N ARG A 289 -25.99 -21.39 -0.82
CA ARG A 289 -26.49 -21.54 -2.21
C ARG A 289 -26.64 -23.03 -2.54
N ASN A 290 -27.81 -23.24 -3.24
CA ASN A 290 -27.95 -24.56 -3.89
C ASN A 290 -26.96 -24.72 -5.05
N GLY A 291 -25.95 -25.74 -5.08
CA GLY A 291 -25.21 -26.15 -6.28
C GLY A 291 -26.08 -26.15 -7.54
N PRO A 292 -25.46 -26.21 -8.87
CA PRO A 292 -26.20 -26.04 -10.13
C PRO A 292 -27.63 -26.59 -10.04
N MET A 293 -28.67 -25.71 -10.20
CA MET A 293 -30.13 -25.97 -10.18
C MET A 293 -30.55 -26.73 -11.45
N ARG A 294 -31.53 -27.63 -11.14
CA ARG A 294 -32.07 -28.41 -12.27
C ARG A 294 -32.54 -27.47 -13.40
N HIS A 295 -31.82 -27.52 -14.51
CA HIS A 295 -32.34 -26.76 -15.67
C HIS A 295 -32.50 -27.70 -16.87
N TRP A 296 -33.41 -27.32 -17.72
CA TRP A 296 -33.74 -28.15 -18.90
C TRP A 296 -32.68 -27.97 -20.00
N VAL A 297 -32.15 -29.01 -20.37
CA VAL A 297 -31.22 -28.96 -21.52
C VAL A 297 -31.94 -29.53 -22.75
N ALA A 298 -31.93 -28.57 -23.77
CA ALA A 298 -32.65 -28.94 -25.02
C ALA A 298 -31.85 -29.97 -25.82
N GLU A 299 -32.53 -30.75 -26.49
CA GLU A 299 -31.94 -31.82 -27.33
C GLU A 299 -30.86 -31.26 -28.25
N HIS A 300 -29.63 -31.86 -28.17
CA HIS A 300 -28.55 -31.39 -29.08
C HIS A 300 -27.64 -32.56 -29.44
N GLU A 301 -26.88 -32.29 -30.53
CA GLU A 301 -25.97 -33.36 -31.00
C GLU A 301 -24.56 -33.12 -30.44
N ARG A 302 -23.99 -34.24 -29.87
CA ARG A 302 -22.62 -34.08 -29.37
C ARG A 302 -21.65 -34.82 -30.31
N HIS A 303 -20.60 -34.04 -30.69
CA HIS A 303 -19.63 -34.65 -31.62
C HIS A 303 -18.32 -34.97 -30.86
N TYR A 304 -17.88 -36.21 -30.94
CA TYR A 304 -16.66 -36.59 -30.19
C TYR A 304 -15.47 -36.62 -31.15
N ARG A 305 -14.34 -36.41 -30.59
CA ARG A 305 -13.07 -36.29 -31.35
C ARG A 305 -12.79 -37.56 -32.15
N SER A 306 -13.50 -38.69 -31.90
CA SER A 306 -13.40 -40.00 -32.58
C SER A 306 -14.33 -40.07 -33.80
N GLY A 307 -15.15 -38.91 -34.07
CA GLY A 307 -16.04 -38.86 -35.26
C GLY A 307 -17.44 -39.41 -34.94
N LYS A 308 -17.70 -39.90 -33.71
CA LYS A 308 -19.03 -40.37 -33.26
C LYS A 308 -19.93 -39.19 -32.88
N VAL A 309 -21.14 -39.30 -33.58
CA VAL A 309 -22.12 -38.24 -33.24
C VAL A 309 -23.29 -38.89 -32.49
N VAL A 310 -23.49 -38.25 -31.25
CA VAL A 310 -24.61 -38.78 -30.43
C VAL A 310 -25.66 -37.68 -30.23
N LEU A 311 -26.94 -38.16 -30.43
CA LEU A 311 -28.06 -37.23 -30.15
C LEU A 311 -28.48 -37.34 -28.68
N VAL A 312 -28.19 -36.22 -28.03
CA VAL A 312 -28.62 -36.18 -26.61
C VAL A 312 -30.04 -35.62 -26.51
N LYS A 313 -30.93 -36.53 -25.98
CA LYS A 313 -32.35 -36.12 -25.85
C LYS A 313 -32.52 -35.17 -24.66
N GLY A 314 -33.39 -34.17 -24.77
CA GLY A 314 -33.61 -33.16 -23.72
C GLY A 314 -33.79 -33.81 -22.34
N HIS A 315 -32.98 -33.39 -21.43
CA HIS A 315 -33.13 -33.92 -20.05
C HIS A 315 -32.79 -32.81 -19.05
N HIS A 316 -33.21 -33.03 -17.84
CA HIS A 316 -32.89 -32.07 -16.76
C HIS A 316 -31.49 -32.34 -16.19
N ARG A 317 -30.73 -31.30 -16.15
CA ARG A 317 -29.39 -31.43 -15.54
C ARG A 317 -29.31 -30.58 -14.27
N GLY A 318 -28.67 -31.11 -13.23
CA GLY A 318 -28.48 -30.40 -11.94
C GLY A 318 -29.36 -31.02 -10.84
N TYR A 319 -29.38 -30.47 -9.61
CA TYR A 319 -30.11 -31.04 -8.47
C TYR A 319 -31.36 -30.20 -8.17
N ALA A 320 -32.46 -30.92 -7.75
CA ALA A 320 -33.72 -30.25 -7.35
C ALA A 320 -33.47 -29.26 -6.20
N PRO A 321 -34.03 -28.04 -6.36
CA PRO A 321 -33.77 -27.00 -5.35
C PRO A 321 -34.25 -27.45 -3.95
N ALA A 322 -33.38 -27.47 -2.96
CA ALA A 322 -33.80 -27.69 -1.56
C ALA A 322 -34.83 -26.64 -1.12
N PRO A 323 -36.04 -27.07 -0.72
CA PRO A 323 -37.22 -26.24 -0.39
C PRO A 323 -36.93 -25.24 0.73
N ASN A 324 -35.73 -25.43 1.41
CA ASN A 324 -35.54 -24.54 2.59
C ASN A 324 -34.38 -23.56 2.32
N LEU A 325 -33.88 -23.53 1.07
CA LEU A 325 -32.78 -22.58 0.83
C LEU A 325 -33.19 -21.58 -0.27
N PRO A 326 -33.17 -20.32 0.06
CA PRO A 326 -33.57 -19.28 -0.88
C PRO A 326 -32.76 -19.35 -2.19
N THR A 327 -33.55 -19.24 -3.36
CA THR A 327 -33.03 -19.31 -4.76
C THR A 327 -32.43 -17.97 -5.18
N ARG A 328 -32.72 -16.73 -4.29
CA ARG A 328 -32.15 -15.39 -4.54
C ARG A 328 -32.30 -14.55 -3.25
N VAL A 329 -31.11 -14.07 -2.72
CA VAL A 329 -31.14 -13.20 -1.52
C VAL A 329 -30.81 -11.76 -1.96
N MET A 330 -31.91 -10.80 -1.90
CA MET A 330 -31.69 -9.35 -2.12
C MET A 330 -30.72 -8.79 -1.08
N GLY A 331 -29.42 -8.69 -1.45
CA GLY A 331 -28.35 -8.07 -0.64
C GLY A 331 -28.55 -6.57 -0.48
N PRO A 332 -27.82 -5.98 0.52
CA PRO A 332 -27.91 -4.54 0.77
C PRO A 332 -27.82 -3.73 -0.54
N LYS A 333 -28.80 -2.76 -0.85
CA LYS A 333 -29.04 -1.89 -2.02
C LYS A 333 -27.71 -1.49 -2.71
N PRO A 334 -27.43 -1.84 -3.98
CA PRO A 334 -26.27 -1.40 -4.78
C PRO A 334 -26.10 0.13 -4.74
N ASP A 335 -25.02 0.64 -4.05
CA ASP A 335 -24.60 2.06 -4.20
C ASP A 335 -24.61 2.49 -5.67
N GLU A 336 -25.58 3.11 -6.24
CA GLU A 336 -25.55 4.01 -7.40
C GLU A 336 -24.61 5.20 -7.15
N THR A 337 -23.63 5.10 -6.16
CA THR A 337 -22.81 6.34 -6.19
C THR A 337 -21.50 6.05 -6.92
N ALA A 338 -21.49 5.88 -8.17
CA ALA A 338 -20.38 6.06 -9.12
C ALA A 338 -19.54 7.30 -8.78
N PHE A 339 -18.39 7.10 -8.19
CA PHE A 339 -17.33 8.14 -8.18
C PHE A 339 -17.23 8.81 -9.57
N GLU A 340 -18.03 9.86 -9.71
CA GLU A 340 -17.96 10.65 -10.97
C GLU A 340 -16.78 11.62 -10.92
N PHE A 341 -15.76 11.27 -11.63
CA PHE A 341 -14.67 12.23 -11.89
C PHE A 341 -15.19 13.43 -12.70
N PRO A 342 -14.97 14.68 -12.21
CA PRO A 342 -15.40 15.79 -13.08
C PRO A 342 -14.80 15.66 -14.49
N ALA A 343 -15.62 15.48 -15.51
CA ALA A 343 -15.32 15.62 -16.96
C ALA A 343 -14.57 16.93 -17.24
N VAL A 344 -13.30 16.83 -17.68
CA VAL A 344 -12.47 17.89 -18.30
C VAL A 344 -13.27 18.56 -19.43
N GLU A 345 -13.84 19.72 -19.12
CA GLU A 345 -14.31 20.62 -20.19
C GLU A 345 -13.21 20.83 -21.26
N PRO A 346 -13.41 20.38 -22.50
CA PRO A 346 -12.45 20.71 -23.56
C PRO A 346 -12.24 22.23 -23.70
N SER A 347 -11.13 22.73 -23.13
CA SER A 347 -10.60 24.06 -23.51
C SER A 347 -10.59 24.25 -25.03
N ASN A 348 -11.67 24.80 -25.53
CA ASN A 348 -11.72 25.46 -26.85
C ASN A 348 -10.48 26.32 -27.10
N PRO A 349 -9.69 25.93 -28.08
CA PRO A 349 -8.60 26.84 -28.48
C PRO A 349 -9.14 28.13 -29.13
N LYS A 350 -9.22 29.23 -28.32
CA LYS A 350 -8.97 30.47 -29.11
C LYS A 350 -7.53 30.95 -28.88
#